data_AF-A0A8J8KBN0-F1
#
_entry.id   AF-A0A8J8KBN0-F1
#
_cell.length_a   1.000
_cell.length_b   1.000
_cell.length_c   1.000
_cell.angle_alpha   90.00
_cell.angle_beta   90.00
_cell.angle_gamma   90.00
#
_symmetry.space_group_name_H-M   'P 1'
#
loop_
_entity.id
_entity.type
_entity.pdbx_description
1 polymer ?
#
loop_
_entity_poly.entity_id
_entity_poly.type
_entity_poly.pdbx_seq_one_letter_code
_entity_poly.pdbx_strand_id
1 'polypeptide(L)'
;MNNICIADNDEQRVNENIIMLKSKSGLPIMKFNGLFLNSQYSPIKEAELLAEHHYKKNHVHILFGLSSSYLAIELLKKIDESDFLLIIEPSKNLFDRVKKLGLLSQLINHPNVFFIVGFDEKKIEAKIEYLIHTKYMAQVEFIVSPNYEKIYPIFINVLKDIIKKNVYLALVNINTMTLFSKVWQENLLCNLKELWKSLPFENFKNKLNCPVIIASSGPSLTKQLDLLKLVKENESALIIAAGSTINPLLNAGIQPHLIVSIDGGVGNWEHFKNIQYDNIPLFYSLVVHKDIPKKHTGIKVAFNKDDKQLEKWVNKTIGKELGFVKGGSSVANDCFFIAKNISTGPIAFIGQDLAYTNNLTHAEGNRNLKSVNQYDFQNNKRFVKLKGYYGDEVNSDYVFLGMKKTFEDMVITFRNEGDLRPIFNCTEGGVFIEGFENLPFKQFVDTYCTQNHAVDFQNLFAFYKHDLNQKQFIEENLKLEKKNLERVVDLSKEAMDIIKNVKGEHEKIDEEILTKLDEIDSKLVDCVNNNILVYIVNPIIFRVNYLYQEGKNESREEFAKRILNKSEALYSGILKATESTLKIFEKVLTRNC
;
A
#
# COMPACT_ATOMS: atom_id res chain seq x y z
N MET A 1 20.26 -16.91 -1.96
CA MET A 1 19.38 -17.54 -0.96
C MET A 1 18.36 -16.51 -0.46
N ASN A 2 17.46 -16.02 -1.33
CA ASN A 2 16.63 -14.84 -1.02
C ASN A 2 15.27 -15.17 -0.39
N ASN A 3 14.92 -16.46 -0.26
CA ASN A 3 13.57 -16.90 0.16
C ASN A 3 13.50 -17.45 1.59
N ILE A 4 14.62 -17.50 2.33
CA ILE A 4 14.65 -17.95 3.73
C ILE A 4 14.98 -16.79 4.64
N CYS A 5 14.08 -16.52 5.58
CA CYS A 5 14.31 -15.59 6.68
C CYS A 5 14.48 -16.37 7.98
N ILE A 6 15.56 -16.11 8.72
CA ILE A 6 15.77 -16.70 10.05
C ILE A 6 15.44 -15.60 11.07
N ALA A 7 14.55 -15.90 12.01
CA ALA A 7 14.22 -15.04 13.13
C ALA A 7 15.39 -15.03 14.14
N ASP A 8 15.68 -13.85 14.70
CA ASP A 8 16.82 -13.65 15.60
C ASP A 8 16.46 -13.88 17.09
N ASN A 9 15.16 -13.98 17.41
CA ASN A 9 14.64 -14.10 18.77
C ASN A 9 13.94 -15.45 19.02
N ASP A 10 14.47 -16.23 19.97
CA ASP A 10 13.89 -17.47 20.53
C ASP A 10 13.30 -17.18 21.93
N GLU A 11 12.36 -16.25 22.05
CA GLU A 11 11.84 -15.83 23.37
C GLU A 11 10.79 -16.77 23.99
N GLN A 12 10.38 -17.85 23.33
CA GLN A 12 9.56 -18.89 23.95
C GLN A 12 10.13 -20.28 23.67
N ARG A 13 11.06 -20.69 24.53
CA ARG A 13 11.66 -22.04 24.53
C ARG A 13 10.65 -23.06 25.03
N VAL A 14 9.77 -23.54 24.13
CA VAL A 14 9.20 -24.88 24.31
C VAL A 14 10.39 -25.82 24.43
N ASN A 15 10.50 -26.58 25.52
CA ASN A 15 11.61 -27.53 25.66
C ASN A 15 11.50 -28.57 24.54
N GLU A 16 12.43 -28.58 23.59
CA GLU A 16 12.30 -29.34 22.35
C GLU A 16 12.94 -30.72 22.47
N ASN A 17 12.12 -31.76 22.60
CA ASN A 17 12.56 -33.13 22.40
C ASN A 17 12.09 -33.63 21.03
N ILE A 18 13.02 -33.59 20.05
CA ILE A 18 12.77 -33.98 18.66
C ILE A 18 13.45 -35.30 18.36
N ILE A 19 12.65 -36.32 18.09
CA ILE A 19 13.12 -37.68 17.73
C ILE A 19 12.73 -37.95 16.28
N MET A 20 13.71 -38.38 15.49
CA MET A 20 13.48 -38.88 14.13
C MET A 20 13.24 -40.39 14.18
N LEU A 21 12.18 -40.85 13.53
CA LEU A 21 11.78 -42.25 13.45
C LEU A 21 11.51 -42.61 11.98
N LYS A 22 11.26 -43.89 11.70
CA LYS A 22 10.73 -44.32 10.41
C LYS A 22 9.24 -44.63 10.54
N SER A 23 8.44 -44.23 9.57
CA SER A 23 7.05 -44.68 9.41
C SER A 23 7.02 -46.17 9.08
N LYS A 24 5.83 -46.80 9.14
CA LYS A 24 5.62 -48.17 8.65
C LYS A 24 5.91 -48.31 7.15
N SER A 25 5.80 -47.21 6.39
CA SER A 25 6.21 -47.14 4.98
C SER A 25 7.72 -46.87 4.78
N GLY A 26 8.52 -46.85 5.85
CA GLY A 26 9.99 -46.70 5.79
C GLY A 26 10.51 -45.27 5.66
N LEU A 27 9.64 -44.26 5.65
CA LEU A 27 9.99 -42.86 5.45
C LEU A 27 10.33 -42.15 6.78
N PRO A 28 11.29 -41.19 6.79
CA PRO A 28 11.62 -40.46 8.00
C PRO A 28 10.43 -39.60 8.47
N ILE A 29 10.07 -39.73 9.74
CA ILE A 29 9.05 -38.92 10.41
C ILE A 29 9.60 -38.32 11.70
N MET A 30 9.03 -37.20 12.12
CA MET A 30 9.43 -36.50 13.35
C MET A 30 8.42 -36.71 14.46
N LYS A 31 8.93 -36.85 15.68
CA LYS A 31 8.16 -36.82 16.92
C LYS A 31 8.67 -35.68 17.79
N PHE A 32 7.80 -34.75 18.16
CA PHE A 32 8.10 -33.56 18.95
C PHE A 32 7.36 -33.67 20.30
N ASN A 33 8.09 -33.70 21.42
CA ASN A 33 7.53 -33.79 22.77
C ASN A 33 6.46 -34.88 22.93
N GLY A 34 6.72 -36.07 22.36
CA GLY A 34 5.78 -37.19 22.46
C GLY A 34 4.71 -37.23 21.36
N LEU A 35 4.54 -36.17 20.57
CA LEU A 35 3.54 -36.04 19.51
C LEU A 35 4.17 -36.31 18.14
N PHE A 36 3.51 -37.12 17.31
CA PHE A 36 3.96 -37.37 15.94
C PHE A 36 3.55 -36.21 15.03
N LEU A 37 4.48 -35.69 14.24
CA LEU A 37 4.23 -34.56 13.34
C LEU A 37 3.76 -34.98 11.94
N ASN A 38 3.73 -36.30 11.71
CA ASN A 38 3.30 -36.96 10.48
C ASN A 38 2.66 -38.30 10.81
N SER A 39 1.87 -38.84 9.89
CA SER A 39 1.32 -40.19 9.97
C SER A 39 2.42 -41.24 10.17
N GLN A 40 2.23 -42.07 11.20
CA GLN A 40 3.10 -43.21 11.47
C GLN A 40 2.99 -44.30 10.39
N TYR A 41 1.90 -44.31 9.63
CA TYR A 41 1.63 -45.35 8.64
C TYR A 41 2.17 -44.96 7.28
N SER A 42 1.69 -43.83 6.75
CA SER A 42 1.99 -43.37 5.39
C SER A 42 1.98 -41.84 5.35
N PRO A 43 3.11 -41.18 5.64
CA PRO A 43 3.18 -39.72 5.72
C PRO A 43 2.95 -39.02 4.37
N ILE A 44 3.23 -39.68 3.24
CA ILE A 44 2.92 -39.13 1.90
C ILE A 44 1.40 -39.09 1.67
N LYS A 45 0.69 -40.20 1.90
CA LYS A 45 -0.79 -40.23 1.75
C LYS A 45 -1.49 -39.21 2.63
N GLU A 46 -1.02 -38.99 3.87
CA GLU A 46 -1.54 -37.94 4.73
C GLU A 46 -1.31 -36.54 4.12
N ALA A 47 -0.08 -36.29 3.63
CA ALA A 47 0.27 -35.04 2.98
C ALA A 47 -0.54 -34.79 1.70
N GLU A 48 -0.77 -35.81 0.86
CA GLU A 48 -1.58 -35.72 -0.36
C GLU A 48 -3.02 -35.31 -0.03
N LEU A 49 -3.65 -35.96 0.95
CA LEU A 49 -5.01 -35.64 1.38
C LEU A 49 -5.12 -34.22 1.96
N LEU A 50 -4.16 -33.81 2.78
CA LEU A 50 -4.13 -32.46 3.36
C LEU A 50 -3.88 -31.40 2.28
N ALA A 51 -2.96 -31.64 1.34
CA ALA A 51 -2.71 -30.75 0.23
C ALA A 51 -3.95 -30.61 -0.67
N GLU A 52 -4.66 -31.70 -0.95
CA GLU A 52 -5.92 -31.66 -1.72
C GLU A 52 -7.02 -30.87 -1.01
N HIS A 53 -7.13 -31.04 0.31
CA HIS A 53 -8.10 -30.34 1.12
C HIS A 53 -7.82 -28.82 1.16
N HIS A 54 -6.58 -28.43 1.45
CA HIS A 54 -6.21 -27.05 1.72
C HIS A 54 -5.83 -26.25 0.48
N TYR A 55 -5.25 -26.87 -0.55
CA TYR A 55 -4.85 -26.12 -1.74
C TYR A 55 -6.06 -25.42 -2.38
N LYS A 56 -5.87 -24.14 -2.68
CA LYS A 56 -6.81 -23.27 -3.36
C LYS A 56 -6.01 -22.38 -4.32
N LYS A 57 -6.34 -22.42 -5.60
CA LYS A 57 -5.66 -21.58 -6.60
C LYS A 57 -5.91 -20.10 -6.36
N ASN A 58 -4.98 -19.24 -6.77
CA ASN A 58 -4.95 -17.80 -6.51
C ASN A 58 -4.95 -17.44 -5.01
N HIS A 59 -4.24 -18.22 -4.20
CA HIS A 59 -4.13 -17.97 -2.76
C HIS A 59 -2.68 -17.84 -2.30
N VAL A 60 -2.50 -17.04 -1.25
CA VAL A 60 -1.34 -17.14 -0.38
C VAL A 60 -1.60 -18.27 0.61
N HIS A 61 -0.88 -19.39 0.45
CA HIS A 61 -0.94 -20.51 1.36
C HIS A 61 0.08 -20.30 2.48
N ILE A 62 -0.38 -20.18 3.72
CA ILE A 62 0.47 -20.03 4.89
C ILE A 62 0.47 -21.36 5.64
N LEU A 63 1.56 -22.11 5.51
CA LEU A 63 1.78 -23.37 6.20
C LEU A 63 2.54 -23.13 7.52
N PHE A 64 1.86 -23.32 8.64
CA PHE A 64 2.46 -23.29 9.96
C PHE A 64 2.91 -24.70 10.39
N GLY A 65 4.22 -24.87 10.46
CA GLY A 65 4.90 -26.11 10.78
C GLY A 65 5.37 -26.87 9.55
N LEU A 66 6.67 -27.09 9.45
CA LEU A 66 7.28 -27.86 8.36
C LEU A 66 7.10 -29.37 8.54
N SER A 67 7.04 -29.86 9.79
CA SER A 67 7.09 -31.29 10.10
C SER A 67 8.25 -31.96 9.33
N SER A 68 8.04 -33.13 8.70
CA SER A 68 9.05 -33.75 7.82
C SER A 68 9.01 -33.25 6.37
N SER A 69 8.42 -32.07 6.11
CA SER A 69 8.24 -31.39 4.81
C SER A 69 7.28 -32.01 3.79
N TYR A 70 6.73 -33.22 4.02
CA TYR A 70 5.87 -33.89 3.04
C TYR A 70 4.67 -33.04 2.59
N LEU A 71 3.96 -32.39 3.51
CA LEU A 71 2.84 -31.52 3.16
C LEU A 71 3.27 -30.32 2.31
N ALA A 72 4.38 -29.67 2.64
CA ALA A 72 4.93 -28.57 1.85
C ALA A 72 5.27 -29.03 0.41
N ILE A 73 5.83 -30.24 0.26
CA ILE A 73 6.15 -30.83 -1.04
C ILE A 73 4.89 -31.14 -1.85
N GLU A 74 3.86 -31.72 -1.23
CA GLU A 74 2.60 -32.00 -1.92
C GLU A 74 1.83 -30.72 -2.30
N LEU A 75 1.90 -29.67 -1.47
CA LEU A 75 1.42 -28.34 -1.84
C LEU A 75 2.21 -27.76 -3.03
N LEU A 76 3.53 -27.84 -3.01
CA LEU A 76 4.40 -27.33 -4.09
C LEU A 76 4.02 -27.91 -5.46
N LYS A 77 3.64 -29.19 -5.55
CA LYS A 77 3.21 -29.81 -6.80
C LYS A 77 1.98 -29.15 -7.43
N LYS A 78 1.21 -28.41 -6.65
CA LYS A 78 -0.02 -27.72 -7.06
C LYS A 78 0.18 -26.21 -7.24
N ILE A 79 1.17 -25.60 -6.57
CA ILE A 79 1.48 -24.17 -6.65
C ILE A 79 1.93 -23.80 -8.07
N ASP A 80 1.28 -22.79 -8.66
CA ASP A 80 1.66 -22.23 -9.96
C ASP A 80 2.15 -20.77 -9.85
N GLU A 81 2.28 -20.09 -11.00
CA GLU A 81 2.72 -18.69 -11.08
C GLU A 81 1.75 -17.71 -10.41
N SER A 82 0.49 -18.09 -10.17
CA SER A 82 -0.51 -17.28 -9.49
C SER A 82 -0.43 -17.43 -7.97
N ASP A 83 0.07 -18.55 -7.44
CA ASP A 83 0.05 -18.82 -6.00
C ASP A 83 1.31 -18.38 -5.26
N PHE A 84 1.23 -18.37 -3.93
CA PHE A 84 2.38 -18.31 -3.04
C PHE A 84 2.26 -19.35 -1.93
N LEU A 85 3.40 -19.87 -1.47
CA LEU A 85 3.50 -20.73 -0.29
C LEU A 85 4.49 -20.12 0.70
N LEU A 86 4.00 -19.69 1.86
CA LEU A 86 4.79 -19.23 2.99
C LEU A 86 4.83 -20.33 4.05
N ILE A 87 6.01 -20.86 4.33
CA ILE A 87 6.25 -21.90 5.33
C ILE A 87 6.85 -21.24 6.58
N ILE A 88 6.18 -21.37 7.71
CA ILE A 88 6.63 -20.85 9.00
C ILE A 88 6.97 -22.04 9.89
N GLU A 89 8.25 -22.25 10.19
CA GLU A 89 8.73 -23.30 11.10
C GLU A 89 9.31 -22.68 12.37
N PRO A 90 8.58 -22.72 13.51
CA PRO A 90 9.06 -22.14 14.76
C PRO A 90 10.35 -22.75 15.30
N SER A 91 10.60 -24.05 15.06
CA SER A 91 11.76 -24.75 15.60
C SER A 91 12.92 -24.78 14.60
N LYS A 92 13.96 -23.99 14.88
CA LYS A 92 15.21 -24.03 14.10
C LYS A 92 15.86 -25.42 14.13
N ASN A 93 15.82 -26.11 15.28
CA ASN A 93 16.35 -27.46 15.41
C ASN A 93 15.61 -28.46 14.53
N LEU A 94 14.27 -28.35 14.43
CA LEU A 94 13.48 -29.17 13.54
C LEU A 94 13.84 -28.88 12.08
N PHE A 95 13.88 -27.59 11.71
CA PHE A 95 14.24 -27.16 10.36
C PHE A 95 15.60 -27.72 9.91
N ASP A 96 16.62 -27.61 10.76
CA ASP A 96 17.98 -28.11 10.47
C ASP A 96 18.02 -29.63 10.30
N ARG A 97 17.21 -30.38 11.07
CA ARG A 97 17.09 -31.84 10.92
C ARG A 97 16.43 -32.21 9.59
N VAL A 98 15.37 -31.51 9.19
CA VAL A 98 14.69 -31.75 7.91
C VAL A 98 15.59 -31.37 6.73
N LYS A 99 16.33 -30.26 6.85
CA LYS A 99 17.31 -29.85 5.84
C LYS A 99 18.35 -30.92 5.56
N LYS A 100 18.85 -31.60 6.60
CA LYS A 100 19.80 -32.73 6.49
C LYS A 100 19.23 -33.96 5.77
N LEU A 101 17.89 -34.09 5.67
CA LEU A 101 17.24 -35.17 4.91
C LEU A 101 17.23 -34.92 3.40
N GLY A 102 17.65 -33.74 2.93
CA GLY A 102 17.67 -33.41 1.50
C GLY A 102 16.28 -33.14 0.89
N LEU A 103 15.21 -33.11 1.70
CA LEU A 103 13.83 -32.97 1.23
C LEU A 103 13.44 -31.53 0.82
N LEU A 104 14.26 -30.53 1.19
CA LEU A 104 13.93 -29.11 1.01
C LEU A 104 14.44 -28.49 -0.31
N SER A 105 15.25 -29.20 -1.09
CA SER A 105 15.93 -28.63 -2.26
C SER A 105 14.97 -28.02 -3.29
N GLN A 106 13.88 -28.72 -3.58
CA GLN A 106 12.83 -28.25 -4.51
C GLN A 106 12.04 -27.06 -3.97
N LEU A 107 11.83 -26.98 -2.66
CA LEU A 107 11.07 -25.89 -2.04
C LEU A 107 11.88 -24.60 -2.00
N ILE A 108 13.15 -24.67 -1.59
CA ILE A 108 14.00 -23.49 -1.36
C ILE A 108 14.30 -22.74 -2.67
N ASN A 109 14.35 -23.45 -3.79
CA ASN A 109 14.68 -22.88 -5.09
C ASN A 109 13.46 -22.37 -5.86
N HIS A 110 12.25 -22.58 -5.35
CA HIS A 110 11.04 -22.16 -6.03
C HIS A 110 10.77 -20.65 -5.83
N PRO A 111 10.51 -19.87 -6.89
CA PRO A 111 10.35 -18.42 -6.78
C PRO A 111 9.14 -17.99 -5.93
N ASN A 112 8.10 -18.82 -5.88
CA ASN A 112 6.86 -18.55 -5.13
C ASN A 112 6.80 -19.23 -3.75
N VAL A 113 7.90 -19.82 -3.27
CA VAL A 113 7.97 -20.43 -1.94
C VAL A 113 8.89 -19.63 -1.04
N PHE A 114 8.40 -19.29 0.15
CA PHE A 114 9.10 -18.50 1.15
C PHE A 114 9.14 -19.23 2.48
N PHE A 115 10.20 -19.03 3.24
CA PHE A 115 10.41 -19.63 4.56
C PHE A 115 10.65 -18.55 5.61
N ILE A 116 10.03 -18.74 6.78
CA ILE A 116 10.40 -18.09 8.03
C ILE A 116 10.74 -19.19 9.03
N VAL A 117 11.98 -19.21 9.51
CA VAL A 117 12.48 -20.17 10.49
C VAL A 117 12.64 -19.44 11.83
N GLY A 118 12.01 -19.96 12.87
CA GLY A 118 11.75 -19.25 14.12
C GLY A 118 10.42 -18.49 14.10
N PHE A 119 10.12 -17.75 15.17
CA PHE A 119 8.88 -16.99 15.31
C PHE A 119 9.16 -15.53 15.66
N ASP A 120 9.21 -14.68 14.63
CA ASP A 120 9.33 -13.23 14.75
C ASP A 120 8.08 -12.59 14.13
N GLU A 121 7.21 -12.06 14.99
CA GLU A 121 5.92 -11.49 14.59
C GLU A 121 6.07 -10.37 13.54
N LYS A 122 7.09 -9.52 13.67
CA LYS A 122 7.31 -8.39 12.75
C LYS A 122 7.75 -8.89 11.38
N LYS A 123 8.70 -9.82 11.32
CA LYS A 123 9.16 -10.42 10.06
C LYS A 123 8.04 -11.21 9.37
N ILE A 124 7.22 -11.92 10.15
CA ILE A 124 6.04 -12.65 9.66
C ILE A 124 5.01 -11.69 9.10
N GLU A 125 4.63 -10.66 9.85
CA GLU A 125 3.63 -9.68 9.43
C GLU A 125 4.06 -8.99 8.13
N ALA A 126 5.30 -8.51 8.04
CA ALA A 126 5.84 -7.87 6.85
C ALA A 126 5.85 -8.80 5.62
N LYS A 127 6.16 -10.10 5.82
CA LYS A 127 6.14 -11.07 4.72
C LYS A 127 4.72 -11.37 4.24
N ILE A 128 3.78 -11.55 5.17
CA ILE A 128 2.36 -11.77 4.84
C ILE A 128 1.79 -10.57 4.07
N GLU A 129 2.06 -9.36 4.55
CA GLU A 129 1.70 -8.11 3.88
C GLU A 129 2.24 -8.07 2.45
N TYR A 130 3.54 -8.29 2.27
CA TYR A 130 4.18 -8.34 0.96
C TYR A 130 3.50 -9.34 0.00
N LEU A 131 3.22 -10.57 0.46
CA LEU A 131 2.63 -11.61 -0.40
C LEU A 131 1.19 -11.29 -0.79
N ILE A 132 0.39 -10.77 0.14
CA ILE A 132 -1.00 -10.32 -0.11
C ILE A 132 -1.01 -9.18 -1.14
N HIS A 133 -0.07 -8.23 -1.05
CA HIS A 133 -0.03 -7.08 -1.96
C HIS A 133 0.58 -7.38 -3.33
N THR A 134 1.59 -8.25 -3.43
CA THR A 134 2.37 -8.48 -4.67
C THR A 134 1.52 -8.90 -5.86
N LYS A 135 0.50 -9.73 -5.63
CA LYS A 135 -0.45 -10.16 -6.67
C LYS A 135 -1.87 -9.60 -6.46
N TYR A 136 -2.01 -8.60 -5.59
CA TYR A 136 -3.30 -8.12 -5.07
C TYR A 136 -4.19 -9.27 -4.59
N MET A 137 -3.63 -10.26 -3.91
CA MET A 137 -4.36 -11.42 -3.45
C MET A 137 -4.83 -11.20 -2.02
N ALA A 138 -6.07 -10.75 -1.85
CA ALA A 138 -6.74 -10.71 -0.55
C ALA A 138 -7.22 -12.11 -0.08
N GLN A 139 -6.71 -13.19 -0.68
CA GLN A 139 -7.11 -14.57 -0.44
C GLN A 139 -5.97 -15.34 0.20
N VAL A 140 -6.23 -15.83 1.42
CA VAL A 140 -5.24 -16.52 2.25
C VAL A 140 -5.84 -17.84 2.71
N GLU A 141 -5.10 -18.92 2.52
CA GLU A 141 -5.38 -20.20 3.16
C GLU A 141 -4.37 -20.40 4.29
N PHE A 142 -4.85 -20.51 5.52
CA PHE A 142 -4.02 -20.81 6.68
C PHE A 142 -4.07 -22.29 7.03
N ILE A 143 -2.92 -22.96 6.95
CA ILE A 143 -2.77 -24.41 7.08
C ILE A 143 -1.90 -24.68 8.30
N VAL A 144 -2.38 -25.55 9.19
CA VAL A 144 -1.61 -25.98 10.38
C VAL A 144 -1.21 -27.44 10.23
N SER A 145 0.08 -27.71 10.30
CA SER A 145 0.59 -29.08 10.23
C SER A 145 0.10 -29.93 11.42
N PRO A 146 0.00 -31.27 11.26
CA PRO A 146 -0.50 -32.15 12.31
C PRO A 146 0.18 -31.94 13.67
N ASN A 147 -0.63 -31.83 14.72
CA ASN A 147 -0.25 -31.58 16.11
C ASN A 147 0.45 -30.23 16.42
N TYR A 148 0.70 -29.34 15.44
CA TYR A 148 1.25 -28.00 15.74
C TYR A 148 0.29 -27.14 16.58
N GLU A 149 -1.02 -27.34 16.47
CA GLU A 149 -2.01 -26.67 17.33
C GLU A 149 -1.86 -27.02 18.81
N LYS A 150 -1.38 -28.23 19.12
CA LYS A 150 -1.09 -28.65 20.50
C LYS A 150 0.26 -28.15 20.98
N ILE A 151 1.23 -28.01 20.08
CA ILE A 151 2.61 -27.63 20.42
C ILE A 151 2.74 -26.11 20.57
N TYR A 152 2.12 -25.34 19.67
CA TYR A 152 2.25 -23.89 19.58
C TYR A 152 0.89 -23.16 19.49
N PRO A 153 -0.05 -23.37 20.44
CA PRO A 153 -1.37 -22.75 20.38
C PRO A 153 -1.32 -21.21 20.40
N ILE A 154 -0.37 -20.63 21.15
CA ILE A 154 -0.19 -19.18 21.26
C ILE A 154 0.23 -18.59 19.91
N PHE A 155 1.25 -19.16 19.26
CA PHE A 155 1.75 -18.70 17.96
C PHE A 155 0.67 -18.78 16.89
N ILE A 156 -0.17 -19.81 16.90
CA ILE A 156 -1.29 -19.95 15.96
C ILE A 156 -2.32 -18.84 16.14
N ASN A 157 -2.65 -18.47 17.38
CA ASN A 157 -3.59 -17.38 17.63
C ASN A 157 -3.01 -16.03 17.16
N VAL A 158 -1.74 -15.77 17.47
CA VAL A 158 -1.03 -14.59 16.96
C VAL A 158 -1.04 -14.53 15.43
N LEU A 159 -0.76 -15.65 14.76
CA LEU A 159 -0.80 -15.73 13.30
C LEU A 159 -2.19 -15.46 12.73
N LYS A 160 -3.24 -16.01 13.35
CA LYS A 160 -4.63 -15.75 12.93
C LYS A 160 -4.95 -14.25 13.00
N ASP A 161 -4.50 -13.56 14.05
CA ASP A 161 -4.71 -12.12 14.20
C ASP A 161 -3.93 -11.31 13.17
N ILE A 162 -2.65 -11.65 12.94
CA ILE A 162 -1.82 -11.03 11.88
C ILE A 162 -2.47 -11.21 10.51
N ILE A 163 -2.89 -12.44 10.16
CA ILE A 163 -3.52 -12.75 8.87
C ILE A 163 -4.81 -11.95 8.71
N LYS A 164 -5.71 -12.02 9.70
CA LYS A 164 -7.01 -11.32 9.66
C LYS A 164 -6.84 -9.82 9.48
N LYS A 165 -5.89 -9.22 10.20
CA LYS A 165 -5.55 -7.79 10.11
C LYS A 165 -5.07 -7.41 8.72
N ASN A 166 -4.13 -8.16 8.14
CA ASN A 166 -3.59 -7.87 6.81
C ASN A 166 -4.62 -8.07 5.69
N VAL A 167 -5.45 -9.12 5.77
CA VAL A 167 -6.58 -9.31 4.84
C VAL A 167 -7.57 -8.15 4.93
N TYR A 168 -7.91 -7.69 6.14
CA TYR A 168 -8.80 -6.54 6.32
C TYR A 168 -8.22 -5.26 5.70
N LEU A 169 -6.94 -4.96 5.94
CA LEU A 169 -6.26 -3.80 5.34
C LEU A 169 -6.22 -3.88 3.81
N ALA A 170 -5.94 -5.06 3.25
CA ALA A 170 -5.97 -5.27 1.79
C ALA A 170 -7.36 -5.00 1.21
N LEU A 171 -8.42 -5.51 1.83
CA LEU A 171 -9.80 -5.26 1.40
C LEU A 171 -10.19 -3.78 1.48
N VAL A 172 -9.76 -3.06 2.52
CA VAL A 172 -9.97 -1.59 2.63
C VAL A 172 -9.29 -0.85 1.48
N ASN A 173 -8.05 -1.22 1.12
CA ASN A 173 -7.33 -0.61 0.01
C ASN A 173 -8.00 -0.89 -1.34
N ILE A 174 -8.42 -2.13 -1.58
CA ILE A 174 -9.16 -2.52 -2.79
C ILE A 174 -10.47 -1.76 -2.92
N ASN A 175 -11.22 -1.61 -1.83
CA ASN A 175 -12.50 -0.89 -1.82
C ASN A 175 -12.29 0.60 -2.13
N THR A 176 -11.28 1.23 -1.52
CA THR A 176 -10.89 2.62 -1.80
C THR A 176 -10.54 2.80 -3.28
N MET A 177 -9.67 1.94 -3.82
CA MET A 177 -9.26 1.99 -5.22
C MET A 177 -10.45 1.80 -6.17
N THR A 178 -11.34 0.84 -5.86
CA THR A 178 -12.55 0.59 -6.66
C THR A 178 -13.47 1.82 -6.67
N LEU A 179 -13.67 2.46 -5.52
CA LEU A 179 -14.55 3.62 -5.37
C LEU A 179 -14.01 4.86 -6.10
N PHE A 180 -12.71 5.15 -5.96
CA PHE A 180 -12.12 6.41 -6.42
C PHE A 180 -11.40 6.33 -7.77
N SER A 181 -11.14 5.14 -8.32
CA SER A 181 -10.42 4.93 -9.59
C SER A 181 -10.80 5.90 -10.71
N LYS A 182 -12.11 6.08 -10.97
CA LYS A 182 -12.61 6.99 -12.02
C LYS A 182 -12.30 8.45 -11.72
N VAL A 183 -12.44 8.86 -10.46
CA VAL A 183 -12.15 10.24 -10.01
C VAL A 183 -10.64 10.50 -10.11
N TRP A 184 -9.82 9.57 -9.66
CA TRP A 184 -8.35 9.66 -9.78
C TRP A 184 -7.91 9.71 -11.24
N GLN A 185 -8.53 8.91 -12.12
CA GLN A 185 -8.25 8.93 -13.56
C GLN A 185 -8.57 10.31 -14.17
N GLU A 186 -9.71 10.91 -13.83
CA GLU A 186 -10.07 12.24 -14.32
C GLU A 186 -9.11 13.32 -13.78
N ASN A 187 -8.82 13.27 -12.48
CA ASN A 187 -7.90 14.20 -11.84
C ASN A 187 -6.50 14.13 -12.46
N LEU A 188 -5.98 12.92 -12.64
CA LEU A 188 -4.68 12.66 -13.28
C LEU A 188 -4.60 13.35 -14.64
N LEU A 189 -5.59 13.16 -15.50
CA LEU A 189 -5.63 13.78 -16.82
C LEU A 189 -5.68 15.31 -16.78
N CYS A 190 -6.51 15.86 -15.91
CA CYS A 190 -6.65 17.31 -15.77
C CYS A 190 -5.36 17.94 -15.23
N ASN A 191 -4.74 17.30 -14.23
CA ASN A 191 -3.53 17.78 -13.58
C ASN A 191 -2.29 17.65 -14.49
N LEU A 192 -2.22 16.59 -15.31
CA LEU A 192 -1.13 16.39 -16.27
C LEU A 192 -1.06 17.50 -17.31
N LYS A 193 -2.21 17.92 -17.86
CA LYS A 193 -2.26 19.01 -18.86
C LYS A 193 -1.68 20.31 -18.33
N GLU A 194 -1.90 20.60 -17.05
CA GLU A 194 -1.46 21.84 -16.40
C GLU A 194 -0.09 21.69 -15.71
N LEU A 195 0.57 20.52 -15.83
CA LEU A 195 1.80 20.22 -15.09
C LEU A 195 3.01 21.08 -15.50
N TRP A 196 3.00 21.67 -16.69
CA TRP A 196 4.00 22.66 -17.10
C TRP A 196 4.00 23.92 -16.22
N LYS A 197 2.92 24.15 -15.45
CA LYS A 197 2.81 25.17 -14.41
C LYS A 197 3.27 24.68 -13.04
N SER A 198 3.97 23.55 -12.94
CA SER A 198 4.41 23.00 -11.67
C SER A 198 5.89 22.64 -11.70
N LEU A 199 6.55 22.88 -10.57
CA LEU A 199 7.90 22.43 -10.33
C LEU A 199 7.93 20.93 -10.03
N PRO A 200 8.96 20.21 -10.49
CA PRO A 200 9.24 18.86 -10.02
C PRO A 200 9.60 18.86 -8.54
N PHE A 201 9.02 17.93 -7.77
CA PHE A 201 9.48 17.63 -6.42
C PHE A 201 10.96 17.24 -6.36
N GLU A 202 11.48 16.60 -7.42
CA GLU A 202 12.91 16.23 -7.53
C GLU A 202 13.85 17.41 -7.25
N ASN A 203 13.45 18.63 -7.61
CA ASN A 203 14.25 19.85 -7.43
C ASN A 203 14.42 20.27 -5.97
N PHE A 204 13.62 19.74 -5.06
CA PHE A 204 13.56 20.16 -3.65
C PHE A 204 14.34 19.24 -2.71
N LYS A 205 14.97 18.18 -3.24
CA LYS A 205 15.73 17.25 -2.40
C LYS A 205 16.97 17.91 -1.79
N ASN A 206 17.15 17.70 -0.48
CA ASN A 206 18.25 18.13 0.37
C ASN A 206 18.59 19.63 0.23
N LYS A 207 17.56 20.49 0.18
CA LYS A 207 17.73 21.94 0.02
C LYS A 207 17.78 22.70 1.33
N LEU A 208 17.31 22.09 2.41
CA LEU A 208 17.28 22.69 3.75
C LEU A 208 18.05 21.83 4.74
N ASN A 209 18.41 22.43 5.89
CA ASN A 209 19.01 21.75 7.03
C ASN A 209 18.32 22.10 8.36
N CYS A 210 17.18 22.81 8.29
CA CYS A 210 16.43 23.30 9.44
C CYS A 210 15.46 22.24 10.01
N PRO A 211 14.99 22.41 11.26
CA PRO A 211 13.93 21.57 11.82
C PRO A 211 12.67 21.61 10.94
N VAL A 212 11.94 20.49 10.88
CA VAL A 212 10.67 20.40 10.17
C VAL A 212 9.56 20.02 11.13
N ILE A 213 8.46 20.77 11.10
CA ILE A 213 7.24 20.50 11.86
C ILE A 213 6.15 20.12 10.87
N ILE A 214 5.63 18.91 11.01
CA ILE A 214 4.48 18.42 10.26
C ILE A 214 3.24 18.60 11.14
N ALA A 215 2.35 19.48 10.70
CA ALA A 215 1.07 19.72 11.36
C ALA A 215 -0.04 18.90 10.69
N SER A 216 -0.71 18.09 11.51
CA SER A 216 -1.84 17.24 11.14
C SER A 216 -3.13 17.69 11.82
N SER A 217 -4.28 17.19 11.35
CA SER A 217 -5.61 17.69 11.69
C SER A 217 -6.24 17.08 12.94
N GLY A 218 -5.50 16.29 13.71
CA GLY A 218 -5.99 15.60 14.90
C GLY A 218 -6.29 16.57 16.06
N PRO A 219 -7.19 16.19 16.99
CA PRO A 219 -7.67 17.08 18.05
C PRO A 219 -6.58 17.77 18.87
N SER A 220 -5.43 17.11 19.08
CA SER A 220 -4.32 17.68 19.85
C SER A 220 -3.63 18.88 19.18
N LEU A 221 -3.92 19.21 17.92
CA LEU A 221 -3.34 20.38 17.26
C LEU A 221 -3.70 21.68 17.98
N THR A 222 -4.92 21.81 18.49
CA THR A 222 -5.44 23.07 19.06
C THR A 222 -4.53 23.63 20.15
N LYS A 223 -3.99 22.77 21.02
CA LYS A 223 -3.09 23.20 22.11
C LYS A 223 -1.68 23.60 21.64
N GLN A 224 -1.31 23.30 20.40
CA GLN A 224 0.02 23.60 19.86
C GLN A 224 0.05 24.89 19.02
N LEU A 225 -1.10 25.50 18.73
CA LEU A 225 -1.22 26.63 17.80
C LEU A 225 -0.42 27.85 18.26
N ASP A 226 -0.51 28.24 19.54
CA ASP A 226 0.20 29.42 20.04
C ASP A 226 1.73 29.29 19.89
N LEU A 227 2.27 28.12 20.22
CA LEU A 227 3.70 27.86 20.08
C LEU A 227 4.11 27.75 18.60
N LEU A 228 3.29 27.12 17.76
CA LEU A 228 3.53 27.04 16.32
C LEU A 228 3.55 28.43 15.66
N LYS A 229 2.72 29.36 16.16
CA LYS A 229 2.70 30.75 15.72
C LYS A 229 4.04 31.45 16.01
N LEU A 230 4.61 31.27 17.20
CA LEU A 230 5.94 31.78 17.54
C LEU A 230 7.03 31.19 16.64
N VAL A 231 6.96 29.88 16.36
CA VAL A 231 7.91 29.23 15.44
C VAL A 231 7.84 29.86 14.05
N LYS A 232 6.62 30.14 13.57
CA LYS A 232 6.40 30.76 12.25
C LYS A 232 6.91 32.20 12.21
N GLU A 233 6.58 33.01 13.21
CA GLU A 233 7.02 34.42 13.31
C GLU A 233 8.55 34.53 13.34
N ASN A 234 9.22 33.58 13.99
CA ASN A 234 10.68 33.53 14.06
C ASN A 234 11.33 32.83 12.85
N GLU A 235 10.55 32.30 11.90
CA GLU A 235 11.04 31.51 10.75
C GLU A 235 12.00 30.40 11.19
N SER A 236 11.72 29.76 12.33
CA SER A 236 12.70 28.91 13.03
C SER A 236 12.63 27.42 12.72
N ALA A 237 11.63 27.02 11.94
CA ALA A 237 11.46 25.67 11.41
C ALA A 237 10.59 25.70 10.15
N LEU A 238 10.79 24.74 9.25
CA LEU A 238 9.88 24.51 8.13
C LEU A 238 8.55 23.95 8.68
N ILE A 239 7.42 24.54 8.29
CA ILE A 239 6.09 24.14 8.75
C ILE A 239 5.34 23.58 7.55
N ILE A 240 4.99 22.30 7.63
CA ILE A 240 4.26 21.56 6.60
C ILE A 240 2.84 21.32 7.09
N ALA A 241 1.84 21.84 6.37
CA ALA A 241 0.44 21.55 6.64
C ALA A 241 -0.04 20.33 5.84
N ALA A 242 -0.52 19.30 6.53
CA ALA A 242 -1.09 18.11 5.90
C ALA A 242 -2.57 18.34 5.52
N GLY A 243 -2.83 18.60 4.23
CA GLY A 243 -4.17 18.66 3.64
C GLY A 243 -5.12 19.61 4.38
N SER A 244 -6.18 19.04 4.98
CA SER A 244 -7.23 19.80 5.68
C SER A 244 -6.73 20.68 6.83
N THR A 245 -5.54 20.38 7.37
CA THR A 245 -4.88 21.12 8.46
C THR A 245 -4.67 22.60 8.14
N ILE A 246 -4.69 23.00 6.86
CA ILE A 246 -4.65 24.40 6.48
C ILE A 246 -5.76 25.25 7.11
N ASN A 247 -6.95 24.70 7.31
CA ASN A 247 -8.08 25.45 7.86
C ASN A 247 -7.81 25.91 9.32
N PRO A 248 -7.51 25.01 10.28
CA PRO A 248 -7.21 25.43 11.64
C PRO A 248 -5.99 26.35 11.73
N LEU A 249 -4.95 26.15 10.89
CA LEU A 249 -3.79 27.04 10.89
C LEU A 249 -4.14 28.46 10.44
N LEU A 250 -4.85 28.61 9.31
CA LEU A 250 -5.25 29.95 8.83
C LEU A 250 -6.22 30.63 9.81
N ASN A 251 -7.13 29.88 10.45
CA ASN A 251 -8.02 30.42 11.48
C ASN A 251 -7.26 30.95 12.70
N ALA A 252 -6.11 30.36 13.04
CA ALA A 252 -5.21 30.83 14.09
C ALA A 252 -4.26 31.95 13.64
N GLY A 253 -4.37 32.40 12.39
CA GLY A 253 -3.47 33.40 11.79
C GLY A 253 -2.08 32.86 11.48
N ILE A 254 -1.92 31.54 11.30
CA ILE A 254 -0.65 30.87 11.00
C ILE A 254 -0.63 30.49 9.52
N GLN A 255 0.30 31.07 8.76
CA GLN A 255 0.54 30.67 7.37
C GLN A 255 1.70 29.67 7.34
N PRO A 256 1.46 28.38 7.04
CA PRO A 256 2.54 27.40 6.93
C PRO A 256 3.49 27.74 5.77
N HIS A 257 4.69 27.14 5.79
CA HIS A 257 5.69 27.33 4.73
C HIS A 257 5.34 26.58 3.44
N LEU A 258 4.67 25.44 3.57
CA LEU A 258 4.10 24.73 2.44
C LEU A 258 2.89 23.88 2.90
N ILE A 259 2.03 23.55 1.94
CA ILE A 259 0.89 22.66 2.12
C ILE A 259 1.02 21.46 1.21
N VAL A 260 0.69 20.28 1.72
CA VAL A 260 0.67 19.03 0.94
C VAL A 260 -0.78 18.59 0.75
N SER A 261 -1.19 18.27 -0.47
CA SER A 261 -2.54 17.77 -0.78
C SER A 261 -2.50 16.64 -1.80
N ILE A 262 -3.12 15.50 -1.46
CA ILE A 262 -3.07 14.29 -2.31
C ILE A 262 -4.43 13.70 -2.65
N ASP A 263 -5.48 13.99 -1.86
CA ASP A 263 -6.77 13.32 -2.00
C ASP A 263 -7.54 13.83 -3.23
N GLY A 264 -8.05 12.89 -4.03
CA GLY A 264 -8.78 13.14 -5.26
C GLY A 264 -10.26 13.51 -5.09
N GLY A 265 -10.84 13.25 -3.92
CA GLY A 265 -12.25 13.39 -3.66
C GLY A 265 -12.72 14.83 -3.49
N VAL A 266 -14.02 15.05 -3.71
CA VAL A 266 -14.68 16.37 -3.52
C VAL A 266 -14.53 16.86 -2.08
N GLY A 267 -14.56 15.94 -1.10
CA GLY A 267 -14.31 16.29 0.30
C GLY A 267 -12.96 16.97 0.53
N ASN A 268 -11.93 16.62 -0.27
CA ASN A 268 -10.67 17.34 -0.22
C ASN A 268 -10.82 18.77 -0.76
N TRP A 269 -11.46 18.94 -1.92
CA TRP A 269 -11.72 20.28 -2.48
C TRP A 269 -12.49 21.21 -1.53
N GLU A 270 -13.43 20.66 -0.77
CA GLU A 270 -14.17 21.41 0.25
C GLU A 270 -13.26 22.07 1.30
N HIS A 271 -12.05 21.54 1.56
CA HIS A 271 -11.10 22.19 2.47
C HIS A 271 -10.39 23.41 1.88
N PHE A 272 -10.38 23.56 0.55
CA PHE A 272 -9.59 24.58 -0.16
C PHE A 272 -10.45 25.65 -0.83
N LYS A 273 -11.70 25.34 -1.22
CA LYS A 273 -12.50 26.19 -2.11
C LYS A 273 -12.87 27.57 -1.58
N ASN A 274 -12.88 27.76 -0.26
CA ASN A 274 -13.31 29.01 0.39
C ASN A 274 -12.19 29.63 1.26
N ILE A 275 -10.93 29.31 1.01
CA ILE A 275 -9.79 29.89 1.73
C ILE A 275 -8.82 30.54 0.73
N GLN A 276 -8.13 31.59 1.17
CA GLN A 276 -7.06 32.21 0.41
C GLN A 276 -5.72 31.65 0.88
N TYR A 277 -5.02 30.95 -0.01
CA TYR A 277 -3.75 30.28 0.29
C TYR A 277 -2.77 30.36 -0.88
N ASP A 278 -3.02 31.23 -1.87
CA ASP A 278 -2.17 31.38 -3.06
C ASP A 278 -0.73 31.81 -2.77
N ASN A 279 -0.49 32.37 -1.58
CA ASN A 279 0.85 32.73 -1.13
C ASN A 279 1.60 31.58 -0.44
N ILE A 280 0.96 30.41 -0.27
CA ILE A 280 1.55 29.23 0.36
C ILE A 280 1.84 28.18 -0.73
N PRO A 281 3.11 27.79 -0.94
CA PRO A 281 3.47 26.75 -1.91
C PRO A 281 2.67 25.44 -1.74
N LEU A 282 2.06 24.98 -2.82
CA LEU A 282 1.25 23.76 -2.88
C LEU A 282 2.05 22.58 -3.43
N PHE A 283 2.29 21.59 -2.60
CA PHE A 283 2.84 20.28 -2.96
C PHE A 283 1.68 19.31 -3.21
N TYR A 284 1.63 18.66 -4.37
CA TYR A 284 0.50 17.81 -4.71
C TYR A 284 0.84 16.57 -5.53
N SER A 285 0.06 15.50 -5.31
CA SER A 285 0.10 14.29 -6.14
C SER A 285 -0.74 14.50 -7.40
N LEU A 286 -0.42 13.79 -8.48
CA LEU A 286 -1.16 13.93 -9.75
C LEU A 286 -2.63 13.50 -9.66
N VAL A 287 -3.05 12.76 -8.65
CA VAL A 287 -4.45 12.32 -8.46
C VAL A 287 -5.27 13.22 -7.54
N VAL A 288 -4.67 14.28 -7.00
CA VAL A 288 -5.36 15.28 -6.17
C VAL A 288 -6.55 15.89 -6.92
N HIS A 289 -7.59 16.30 -6.20
CA HIS A 289 -8.76 16.92 -6.81
C HIS A 289 -8.35 18.07 -7.73
N LYS A 290 -8.68 17.95 -9.03
CA LYS A 290 -8.17 18.82 -10.11
C LYS A 290 -8.32 20.32 -9.86
N ASP A 291 -9.38 20.74 -9.17
CA ASP A 291 -9.63 22.15 -8.91
C ASP A 291 -8.64 22.77 -7.91
N ILE A 292 -7.97 21.98 -7.06
CA ILE A 292 -6.98 22.48 -6.10
C ILE A 292 -5.78 23.10 -6.83
N PRO A 293 -4.99 22.36 -7.63
CA PRO A 293 -3.86 22.94 -8.36
C PRO A 293 -4.28 23.88 -9.50
N LYS A 294 -5.51 23.71 -10.03
CA LYS A 294 -6.05 24.60 -11.07
C LYS A 294 -6.38 25.99 -10.54
N LYS A 295 -6.97 26.09 -9.35
CA LYS A 295 -7.37 27.36 -8.72
C LYS A 295 -6.22 28.02 -7.98
N HIS A 296 -5.25 27.25 -7.50
CA HIS A 296 -4.05 27.80 -6.89
C HIS A 296 -3.16 28.51 -7.92
N THR A 297 -2.97 29.81 -7.71
CA THR A 297 -2.21 30.73 -8.59
C THR A 297 -0.76 30.91 -8.15
N GLY A 298 -0.41 30.48 -6.94
CA GLY A 298 0.94 30.50 -6.41
C GLY A 298 1.87 29.39 -6.91
N ILE A 299 2.92 29.16 -6.13
CA ILE A 299 3.94 28.14 -6.41
C ILE A 299 3.34 26.75 -6.25
N LYS A 300 3.55 25.92 -7.26
CA LYS A 300 3.08 24.53 -7.30
C LYS A 300 4.23 23.57 -7.49
N VAL A 301 4.23 22.50 -6.70
CA VAL A 301 5.20 21.41 -6.76
C VAL A 301 4.44 20.11 -6.92
N ALA A 302 4.71 19.38 -7.99
CA ALA A 302 4.03 18.12 -8.27
C ALA A 302 4.98 16.94 -8.08
N PHE A 303 4.41 15.78 -7.73
CA PHE A 303 5.15 14.53 -7.56
C PHE A 303 4.36 13.30 -8.02
N ASN A 304 5.10 12.25 -8.40
CA ASN A 304 4.56 10.92 -8.60
C ASN A 304 4.32 10.23 -7.25
N LYS A 305 3.28 9.40 -7.19
CA LYS A 305 2.89 8.59 -6.02
C LYS A 305 2.37 7.23 -6.49
N ASP A 306 2.37 6.26 -5.57
CA ASP A 306 1.70 4.96 -5.63
C ASP A 306 2.31 3.92 -6.58
N ASP A 307 2.57 4.27 -7.83
CA ASP A 307 2.93 3.29 -8.85
C ASP A 307 4.19 3.67 -9.66
N LYS A 308 5.17 2.76 -9.68
CA LYS A 308 6.44 2.93 -10.40
C LYS A 308 6.31 2.86 -11.92
N GLN A 309 5.32 2.14 -12.43
CA GLN A 309 5.03 2.10 -13.87
C GLN A 309 4.41 3.43 -14.32
N LEU A 310 3.47 3.97 -13.52
CA LEU A 310 2.91 5.29 -13.77
C LEU A 310 3.99 6.37 -13.70
N GLU A 311 4.90 6.32 -12.72
CA GLU A 311 6.04 7.25 -12.65
C GLU A 311 6.84 7.28 -13.95
N LYS A 312 7.22 6.11 -14.48
CA LYS A 312 7.98 6.01 -15.73
C LYS A 312 7.22 6.65 -16.89
N TRP A 313 5.92 6.37 -16.99
CA TRP A 313 5.06 6.95 -18.02
C TRP A 313 4.97 8.47 -17.89
N VAL A 314 4.69 8.98 -16.68
CA VAL A 314 4.59 10.43 -16.41
C VAL A 314 5.89 11.13 -16.78
N ASN A 315 7.03 10.64 -16.30
CA ASN A 315 8.33 11.25 -16.55
C ASN A 315 8.64 11.32 -18.05
N LYS A 316 8.30 10.26 -18.80
CA LYS A 316 8.41 10.24 -20.27
C LYS A 316 7.48 11.27 -20.91
N THR A 317 6.22 11.32 -20.49
CA THR A 317 5.21 12.25 -21.02
C THR A 317 5.59 13.72 -20.82
N ILE A 318 6.28 14.05 -19.74
CA ILE A 318 6.66 15.44 -19.42
C ILE A 318 8.12 15.80 -19.74
N GLY A 319 8.93 14.79 -20.09
CA GLY A 319 10.33 14.95 -20.50
C GLY A 319 11.28 15.30 -19.35
N LYS A 320 10.87 15.06 -18.10
CA LYS A 320 11.66 15.35 -16.90
C LYS A 320 11.29 14.41 -15.76
N GLU A 321 12.19 14.25 -14.80
CA GLU A 321 11.89 13.55 -13.56
C GLU A 321 11.03 14.43 -12.65
N LEU A 322 9.81 13.99 -12.36
CA LEU A 322 8.93 14.73 -11.45
C LEU A 322 9.36 14.58 -9.98
N GLY A 323 10.03 13.47 -9.66
CA GLY A 323 10.28 13.00 -8.31
C GLY A 323 9.13 12.13 -7.79
N PHE A 324 9.47 11.20 -6.89
CA PHE A 324 8.54 10.23 -6.33
C PHE A 324 8.44 10.40 -4.82
N VAL A 325 7.20 10.48 -4.31
CA VAL A 325 6.92 10.50 -2.87
C VAL A 325 6.43 9.12 -2.45
N LYS A 326 7.23 8.43 -1.61
CA LYS A 326 6.80 7.18 -0.96
C LYS A 326 5.92 7.54 0.25
N GLY A 327 4.67 7.90 -0.02
CA GLY A 327 3.67 8.20 1.01
C GLY A 327 3.02 6.94 1.58
N GLY A 328 1.76 7.07 2.02
CA GLY A 328 0.97 5.91 2.41
C GLY A 328 -0.50 6.24 2.64
N SER A 329 -1.09 5.72 3.72
CA SER A 329 -2.54 5.79 3.95
C SER A 329 -3.07 7.17 4.38
N SER A 330 -2.20 8.15 4.62
CA SER A 330 -2.59 9.52 4.96
C SER A 330 -1.65 10.56 4.35
N VAL A 331 -2.16 11.79 4.17
CA VAL A 331 -1.36 12.94 3.71
C VAL A 331 -0.15 13.19 4.62
N ALA A 332 -0.26 12.89 5.91
CA ALA A 332 0.83 13.07 6.85
C ALA A 332 2.00 12.08 6.62
N ASN A 333 1.72 10.88 6.09
CA ASN A 333 2.78 9.98 5.63
C ASN A 333 3.53 10.58 4.43
N ASP A 334 2.81 11.19 3.47
CA ASP A 334 3.43 11.92 2.36
C ASP A 334 4.26 13.11 2.86
N CYS A 335 3.74 13.90 3.80
CA CYS A 335 4.48 14.98 4.45
C CYS A 335 5.77 14.47 5.11
N PHE A 336 5.76 13.29 5.71
CA PHE A 336 6.95 12.71 6.34
C PHE A 336 8.04 12.40 5.33
N PHE A 337 7.68 11.77 4.21
CA PHE A 337 8.62 11.49 3.13
C PHE A 337 9.15 12.79 2.52
N ILE A 338 8.27 13.78 2.31
CA ILE A 338 8.64 15.10 1.81
C ILE A 338 9.61 15.79 2.79
N ALA A 339 9.32 15.80 4.09
CA ALA A 339 10.19 16.38 5.12
C ALA A 339 11.59 15.74 5.12
N LYS A 340 11.65 14.40 5.09
CA LYS A 340 12.90 13.62 5.02
C LYS A 340 13.77 14.02 3.82
N ASN A 341 13.12 14.29 2.69
CA ASN A 341 13.80 14.60 1.45
C ASN A 341 14.09 16.08 1.28
N ILE A 342 13.33 17.02 1.85
CA ILE A 342 13.57 18.46 1.66
C ILE A 342 14.64 18.99 2.62
N SER A 343 14.60 18.58 3.88
CA SER A 343 15.53 19.03 4.91
C SER A 343 16.42 17.89 5.39
N THR A 344 17.60 18.19 5.95
CA THR A 344 18.42 17.25 6.75
C THR A 344 18.20 17.38 8.26
N GLY A 345 17.41 18.37 8.71
CA GLY A 345 17.14 18.62 10.12
C GLY A 345 16.17 17.62 10.78
N PRO A 346 15.98 17.75 12.11
CA PRO A 346 15.07 16.91 12.89
C PRO A 346 13.60 17.13 12.49
N ILE A 347 12.77 16.11 12.64
CA ILE A 347 11.36 16.15 12.22
C ILE A 347 10.45 15.99 13.45
N ALA A 348 9.46 16.86 13.62
CA ALA A 348 8.45 16.77 14.67
C ALA A 348 7.03 16.69 14.10
N PHE A 349 6.18 15.87 14.74
CA PHE A 349 4.76 15.75 14.41
C PHE A 349 3.88 16.35 15.50
N ILE A 350 2.95 17.22 15.11
CA ILE A 350 1.91 17.77 15.99
C ILE A 350 0.53 17.52 15.38
N GLY A 351 -0.49 17.32 16.22
CA GLY A 351 -1.85 17.01 15.74
C GLY A 351 -1.94 15.65 15.03
N GLN A 352 -0.96 14.76 15.21
CA GLN A 352 -0.93 13.42 14.63
C GLN A 352 -1.54 12.40 15.61
N ASP A 353 -2.77 12.65 16.03
CA ASP A 353 -3.42 11.87 17.09
C ASP A 353 -3.56 10.39 16.74
N LEU A 354 -4.07 10.07 15.54
CA LEU A 354 -4.44 8.70 15.12
C LEU A 354 -5.31 7.97 16.17
N ALA A 355 -6.05 8.76 16.94
CA ALA A 355 -6.89 8.34 18.04
C ALA A 355 -8.04 9.34 18.14
N TYR A 356 -9.13 8.89 18.77
CA TYR A 356 -10.28 9.73 19.08
C TYR A 356 -10.04 10.50 20.37
N THR A 357 -9.03 11.38 20.38
CA THR A 357 -8.65 12.21 21.53
C THR A 357 -9.84 13.06 21.96
N ASN A 358 -10.20 13.02 23.24
CA ASN A 358 -11.42 13.64 23.78
C ASN A 358 -12.72 13.22 23.06
N ASN A 359 -12.75 12.02 22.47
CA ASN A 359 -13.84 11.49 21.65
C ASN A 359 -14.13 12.30 20.36
N LEU A 360 -13.16 13.07 19.88
CA LEU A 360 -13.28 13.88 18.67
C LEU A 360 -12.52 13.24 17.49
N THR A 361 -12.99 13.48 16.27
CA THR A 361 -12.33 13.00 15.04
C THR A 361 -11.22 13.93 14.54
N HIS A 362 -11.32 15.23 14.80
CA HIS A 362 -10.41 16.27 14.26
C HIS A 362 -10.25 17.43 15.28
N ALA A 363 -9.33 18.35 15.00
CA ALA A 363 -9.17 19.61 15.73
C ALA A 363 -10.35 20.57 15.56
N GLU A 364 -10.50 21.47 16.53
CA GLU A 364 -11.40 22.61 16.42
C GLU A 364 -11.05 23.47 15.21
N GLY A 365 -12.07 23.95 14.49
CA GLY A 365 -11.90 24.68 13.23
C GLY A 365 -11.69 23.79 11.98
N ASN A 366 -11.61 22.46 12.12
CA ASN A 366 -11.70 21.55 10.97
C ASN A 366 -13.16 21.37 10.53
N ARG A 367 -13.41 21.42 9.21
CA ARG A 367 -14.75 21.27 8.62
C ARG A 367 -15.40 19.89 8.88
N ASN A 368 -14.60 18.86 9.16
CA ASN A 368 -15.05 17.48 9.35
C ASN A 368 -15.08 17.03 10.83
N LEU A 369 -15.03 17.98 11.78
CA LEU A 369 -15.12 17.68 13.22
C LEU A 369 -16.42 16.90 13.54
N LYS A 370 -16.28 15.76 14.22
CA LYS A 370 -17.37 14.93 14.72
C LYS A 370 -17.01 14.38 16.09
N SER A 371 -18.00 14.11 16.93
CA SER A 371 -17.85 13.36 18.17
C SER A 371 -18.24 11.89 17.99
N VAL A 372 -17.55 10.97 18.65
CA VAL A 372 -17.87 9.54 18.69
C VAL A 372 -18.34 9.17 20.10
N ASN A 373 -19.42 8.41 20.23
CA ASN A 373 -19.95 8.04 21.55
C ASN A 373 -19.38 6.71 22.05
N GLN A 374 -19.59 6.43 23.34
CA GLN A 374 -19.04 5.24 24.01
C GLN A 374 -19.67 3.92 23.53
N TYR A 375 -20.94 3.96 23.11
CA TYR A 375 -21.64 2.79 22.57
C TYR A 375 -21.02 2.32 21.25
N ASP A 376 -20.63 3.26 20.38
CA ASP A 376 -19.99 2.97 19.11
C ASP A 376 -18.64 2.27 19.31
N PHE A 377 -17.82 2.72 20.27
CA PHE A 377 -16.53 2.10 20.58
C PHE A 377 -16.67 0.64 21.02
N GLN A 378 -17.76 0.28 21.72
CA GLN A 378 -17.96 -1.06 22.27
C GLN A 378 -18.60 -2.02 21.26
N ASN A 379 -19.49 -1.53 20.40
CA ASN A 379 -20.34 -2.38 19.56
C ASN A 379 -19.89 -2.44 18.09
N ASN A 380 -18.97 -1.57 17.67
CA ASN A 380 -18.49 -1.56 16.29
C ASN A 380 -17.08 -2.15 16.18
N LYS A 381 -17.00 -3.27 15.45
CA LYS A 381 -15.75 -4.04 15.23
C LYS A 381 -14.64 -3.28 14.50
N ARG A 382 -14.91 -2.08 13.97
CA ARG A 382 -13.90 -1.23 13.34
C ARG A 382 -12.94 -0.60 14.35
N PHE A 383 -13.37 -0.39 15.59
CA PHE A 383 -12.58 0.28 16.61
C PHE A 383 -11.62 -0.70 17.27
N VAL A 384 -10.46 -0.18 17.66
CA VAL A 384 -9.40 -0.92 18.34
C VAL A 384 -8.81 -0.06 19.45
N LYS A 385 -8.20 -0.70 20.44
CA LYS A 385 -7.38 -0.05 21.45
C LYS A 385 -5.93 -0.08 21.00
N LEU A 386 -5.24 1.07 21.08
CA LEU A 386 -3.81 1.18 20.79
C LEU A 386 -3.09 1.79 21.99
N LYS A 387 -1.78 1.54 22.08
CA LYS A 387 -0.91 2.20 23.04
C LYS A 387 -0.85 3.70 22.73
N GLY A 388 -1.17 4.52 23.72
CA GLY A 388 -1.13 5.98 23.70
C GLY A 388 0.25 6.54 24.00
N TYR A 389 0.39 7.84 23.77
CA TYR A 389 1.62 8.61 23.99
C TYR A 389 2.24 8.40 25.38
N TYR A 390 1.43 8.30 26.43
CA TYR A 390 1.90 8.12 27.81
C TYR A 390 1.98 6.64 28.23
N GLY A 391 1.78 5.71 27.29
CA GLY A 391 1.71 4.27 27.55
C GLY A 391 0.34 3.76 27.99
N ASP A 392 -0.66 4.65 28.04
CA ASP A 392 -2.07 4.38 28.28
C ASP A 392 -2.75 3.70 27.07
N GLU A 393 -4.03 3.33 27.19
CA GLU A 393 -4.81 2.80 26.07
C GLU A 393 -5.74 3.87 25.48
N VAL A 394 -5.58 4.16 24.19
CA VAL A 394 -6.42 5.11 23.45
C VAL A 394 -7.36 4.42 22.47
N ASN A 395 -8.56 4.99 22.28
CA ASN A 395 -9.50 4.53 21.26
C ASN A 395 -9.01 4.96 19.88
N SER A 396 -8.94 4.00 18.96
CA SER A 396 -8.55 4.20 17.55
C SER A 396 -9.37 3.27 16.66
N ASP A 397 -9.02 3.14 15.39
CA ASP A 397 -9.62 2.20 14.44
C ASP A 397 -8.57 1.60 13.50
N TYR A 398 -9.00 0.64 12.66
CA TYR A 398 -8.09 -0.03 11.72
C TYR A 398 -7.53 0.90 10.63
N VAL A 399 -8.19 2.02 10.33
CA VAL A 399 -7.70 3.00 9.35
C VAL A 399 -6.53 3.77 9.96
N PHE A 400 -6.70 4.29 11.18
CA PHE A 400 -5.64 4.93 11.95
C PHE A 400 -4.49 3.98 12.28
N LEU A 401 -4.78 2.71 12.56
CA LEU A 401 -3.76 1.68 12.74
C LEU A 401 -2.95 1.46 11.45
N GLY A 402 -3.58 1.45 10.28
CA GLY A 402 -2.89 1.42 8.99
C GLY A 402 -1.96 2.61 8.80
N MET A 403 -2.46 3.83 9.07
CA MET A 403 -1.66 5.06 9.00
C MET A 403 -0.46 5.04 9.96
N LYS A 404 -0.68 4.59 11.21
CA LYS A 404 0.36 4.41 12.23
C LYS A 404 1.46 3.49 11.73
N LYS A 405 1.10 2.30 11.24
CA LYS A 405 2.05 1.32 10.72
C LYS A 405 2.90 1.88 9.58
N THR A 406 2.28 2.60 8.64
CA THR A 406 3.03 3.24 7.56
C THR A 406 4.13 4.16 8.11
N PHE A 407 3.89 4.93 9.18
CA PHE A 407 4.96 5.72 9.78
C PHE A 407 6.10 4.84 10.32
N GLU A 408 5.77 3.75 11.02
CA GLU A 408 6.74 2.82 11.59
C GLU A 408 7.59 2.14 10.49
N ASP A 409 6.95 1.70 9.40
CA ASP A 409 7.62 1.09 8.25
C ASP A 409 8.51 2.09 7.49
N MET A 410 8.05 3.35 7.40
CA MET A 410 8.85 4.43 6.82
C MET A 410 10.10 4.70 7.65
N VAL A 411 10.02 4.71 8.98
CA VAL A 411 11.20 4.88 9.85
C VAL A 411 12.19 3.75 9.62
N ILE A 412 11.73 2.50 9.62
CA ILE A 412 12.60 1.33 9.35
C ILE A 412 13.28 1.49 7.99
N THR A 413 12.52 1.88 6.96
CA THR A 413 13.04 2.13 5.62
C THR A 413 14.10 3.23 5.61
N PHE A 414 13.84 4.36 6.27
CA PHE A 414 14.78 5.49 6.34
C PHE A 414 16.07 5.11 7.08
N ARG A 415 15.97 4.35 8.17
CA ARG A 415 17.13 3.84 8.92
C ARG A 415 17.97 2.88 8.08
N ASN A 416 17.32 1.99 7.30
CA ASN A 416 18.01 1.11 6.36
C ASN A 416 18.67 1.88 5.20
N GLU A 417 18.12 3.03 4.82
CA GLU A 417 18.74 3.98 3.87
C GLU A 417 19.88 4.82 4.51
N GLY A 418 20.19 4.63 5.80
CA GLY A 418 21.26 5.33 6.52
C GLY A 418 20.87 6.67 7.14
N ASP A 419 19.58 7.03 7.13
CA ASP A 419 19.10 8.25 7.76
C ASP A 419 18.93 8.05 9.27
N LEU A 420 19.79 8.66 10.07
CA LEU A 420 19.81 8.55 11.54
C LEU A 420 19.21 9.75 12.27
N ARG A 421 18.56 10.68 11.54
CA ARG A 421 18.02 11.90 12.18
C ARG A 421 16.97 11.54 13.24
N PRO A 422 16.86 12.33 14.32
CA PRO A 422 15.80 12.12 15.30
C PRO A 422 14.44 12.53 14.70
N ILE A 423 13.42 11.77 15.05
CA ILE A 423 12.03 11.94 14.61
C ILE A 423 11.17 11.95 15.86
N PHE A 424 10.42 13.02 16.07
CA PHE A 424 9.70 13.27 17.31
C PHE A 424 8.20 13.16 17.13
N ASN A 425 7.58 12.41 18.02
CA ASN A 425 6.16 12.51 18.28
C ASN A 425 5.95 13.61 19.33
N CYS A 426 5.38 14.74 18.89
CA CYS A 426 5.02 15.86 19.76
C CYS A 426 3.50 15.95 20.00
N THR A 427 2.78 14.86 19.74
CA THR A 427 1.32 14.75 19.85
C THR A 427 0.93 14.10 21.17
N GLU A 428 1.08 14.86 22.25
CA GLU A 428 0.63 14.46 23.59
C GLU A 428 -0.88 14.12 23.60
N GLY A 429 -1.22 12.87 23.92
CA GLY A 429 -2.59 12.35 23.93
C GLY A 429 -3.00 11.56 22.69
N GLY A 430 -2.16 11.53 21.64
CA GLY A 430 -2.32 10.63 20.50
C GLY A 430 -1.78 9.22 20.75
N VAL A 431 -1.65 8.43 19.69
CA VAL A 431 -1.02 7.11 19.74
C VAL A 431 0.50 7.21 19.93
N PHE A 432 1.08 6.20 20.57
CA PHE A 432 2.51 5.92 20.50
C PHE A 432 2.86 5.39 19.10
N ILE A 433 3.96 5.86 18.50
CA ILE A 433 4.44 5.45 17.18
C ILE A 433 5.86 4.90 17.36
N GLU A 434 6.06 3.63 17.03
CA GLU A 434 7.36 2.97 17.14
C GLU A 434 8.39 3.65 16.22
N GLY A 435 9.61 3.84 16.74
CA GLY A 435 10.69 4.53 16.02
C GLY A 435 10.63 6.06 16.09
N PHE A 436 9.59 6.64 16.69
CA PHE A 436 9.54 8.07 17.03
C PHE A 436 9.90 8.25 18.51
N GLU A 437 10.63 9.32 18.82
CA GLU A 437 10.90 9.73 20.19
C GLU A 437 9.75 10.63 20.69
N ASN A 438 9.12 10.26 21.81
CA ASN A 438 8.10 11.12 22.42
C ASN A 438 8.78 12.32 23.10
N LEU A 439 8.48 13.53 22.62
CA LEU A 439 9.01 14.78 23.15
C LEU A 439 7.91 15.84 23.20
N PRO A 440 7.65 16.54 24.31
CA PRO A 440 6.67 17.63 24.33
C PRO A 440 7.02 18.70 23.29
N PHE A 441 6.02 19.23 22.58
CA PHE A 441 6.28 20.18 21.49
C PHE A 441 7.08 21.41 21.92
N LYS A 442 6.82 21.91 23.14
CA LYS A 442 7.61 22.98 23.75
C LYS A 442 9.10 22.65 23.85
N GLN A 443 9.43 21.45 24.32
CA GLN A 443 10.84 21.04 24.44
C GLN A 443 11.50 20.89 23.07
N PHE A 444 10.77 20.42 22.06
CA PHE A 444 11.28 20.39 20.68
C PHE A 444 11.62 21.81 20.19
N VAL A 445 10.70 22.76 20.36
CA VAL A 445 10.90 24.15 19.94
C VAL A 445 12.09 24.79 20.67
N ASP A 446 12.14 24.65 22.00
CA ASP A 446 13.22 25.21 22.82
C ASP A 446 14.60 24.64 22.45
N THR A 447 14.66 23.38 21.98
CA THR A 447 15.92 22.68 21.67
C THR A 447 16.36 22.89 20.23
N TYR A 448 15.45 22.78 19.26
CA TYR A 448 15.78 22.66 17.84
C TYR A 448 15.46 23.93 17.04
N CYS A 449 14.44 24.70 17.43
CA CYS A 449 13.97 25.87 16.68
C CYS A 449 14.67 27.16 17.15
N THR A 450 16.00 27.15 17.20
CA THR A 450 16.81 28.24 17.77
C THR A 450 17.40 29.21 16.75
N GLN A 451 17.40 28.84 15.47
CA GLN A 451 17.96 29.64 14.36
C GLN A 451 16.85 30.17 13.45
N ASN A 452 17.07 31.31 12.81
CA ASN A 452 16.16 31.86 11.79
C ASN A 452 16.57 31.36 10.39
N HIS A 453 15.60 30.86 9.63
CA HIS A 453 15.79 30.26 8.31
C HIS A 453 15.05 31.00 7.19
N ALA A 454 14.68 32.27 7.41
CA ALA A 454 13.87 33.05 6.46
C ALA A 454 14.49 33.10 5.04
N VAL A 455 15.81 33.28 4.96
CA VAL A 455 16.55 33.35 3.70
C VAL A 455 16.53 32.00 2.97
N ASP A 456 16.66 30.89 3.70
CA ASP A 456 16.62 29.55 3.13
C ASP A 456 15.24 29.27 2.50
N PHE A 457 14.16 29.65 3.20
CA PHE A 457 12.80 29.50 2.69
C PHE A 457 12.51 30.35 1.46
N GLN A 458 13.01 31.59 1.41
CA GLN A 458 12.89 32.45 0.22
C GLN A 458 13.64 31.85 -0.97
N ASN A 459 14.86 31.34 -0.75
CA ASN A 459 15.69 30.76 -1.80
C ASN A 459 15.13 29.46 -2.36
N LEU A 460 14.33 28.71 -1.58
CA LEU A 460 13.76 27.43 -2.00
C LEU A 460 12.93 27.51 -3.30
N PHE A 461 12.32 28.67 -3.57
CA PHE A 461 11.44 28.87 -4.73
C PHE A 461 11.88 29.97 -5.69
N ALA A 462 13.03 30.61 -5.44
CA ALA A 462 13.47 31.82 -6.16
C ALA A 462 13.68 31.65 -7.67
N PHE A 463 13.85 30.40 -8.15
CA PHE A 463 14.16 30.09 -9.55
C PHE A 463 12.98 29.55 -10.36
N TYR A 464 11.75 29.71 -9.85
CA TYR A 464 10.57 29.26 -10.58
C TYR A 464 10.32 30.10 -11.84
N LYS A 465 10.34 29.45 -13.00
CA LYS A 465 9.92 30.03 -14.28
C LYS A 465 9.02 29.05 -15.02
N HIS A 466 7.96 29.58 -15.63
CA HIS A 466 7.13 28.81 -16.55
C HIS A 466 7.86 28.55 -17.86
N ASP A 467 7.86 27.29 -18.31
CA ASP A 467 8.38 26.90 -19.61
C ASP A 467 7.22 26.61 -20.57
N LEU A 468 6.99 27.49 -21.54
CA LEU A 468 5.94 27.32 -22.55
C LEU A 468 6.25 26.18 -23.53
N ASN A 469 7.52 25.85 -23.76
CA ASN A 469 7.89 24.73 -24.64
C ASN A 469 7.48 23.40 -24.00
N GLN A 470 7.57 23.31 -22.67
CA GLN A 470 7.10 22.16 -21.92
C GLN A 470 5.60 21.92 -22.08
N LYS A 471 4.78 22.98 -22.18
CA LYS A 471 3.35 22.83 -22.45
C LYS A 471 3.11 22.10 -23.77
N GLN A 472 3.74 22.55 -24.85
CA GLN A 472 3.56 21.95 -26.17
C GLN A 472 4.04 20.49 -26.19
N PHE A 473 5.20 20.21 -25.56
CA PHE A 473 5.74 18.85 -25.44
C PHE A 473 4.77 17.90 -24.73
N ILE A 474 4.18 18.32 -23.60
CA ILE A 474 3.17 17.54 -22.87
C ILE A 474 1.93 17.31 -23.76
N GLU A 475 1.43 18.35 -24.43
CA GLU A 475 0.25 18.23 -25.30
C GLU A 475 0.48 17.27 -26.48
N GLU A 476 1.68 17.24 -27.06
CA GLU A 476 2.06 16.31 -28.12
C GLU A 476 2.12 14.86 -27.63
N ASN A 477 2.75 14.60 -26.48
CA ASN A 477 2.78 13.27 -25.88
C ASN A 477 1.40 12.77 -25.47
N LEU A 478 0.53 13.67 -24.96
CA LEU A 478 -0.86 13.34 -24.66
C LEU A 478 -1.66 12.96 -25.93
N LYS A 479 -1.37 13.55 -27.09
CA LYS A 479 -1.96 13.14 -28.38
C LYS A 479 -1.48 11.75 -28.82
N LEU A 480 -0.21 11.41 -28.57
CA LEU A 480 0.30 10.06 -28.84
C LEU A 480 -0.37 9.03 -27.92
N GLU A 481 -0.55 9.36 -26.64
CA GLU A 481 -1.28 8.50 -25.71
C GLU A 481 -2.73 8.30 -26.15
N LYS A 482 -3.41 9.34 -26.66
CA LYS A 482 -4.77 9.19 -27.22
C LYS A 482 -4.83 8.08 -28.28
N LYS A 483 -3.86 8.03 -29.21
CA LYS A 483 -3.78 6.98 -30.25
C LYS A 483 -3.54 5.59 -29.64
N ASN A 484 -2.74 5.50 -28.59
CA ASN A 484 -2.55 4.26 -27.84
C ASN A 484 -3.87 3.76 -27.22
N LEU A 485 -4.64 4.66 -26.61
CA LEU A 485 -5.95 4.34 -26.05
C LEU A 485 -6.97 3.92 -27.12
N GLU A 486 -6.95 4.54 -28.30
CA GLU A 486 -7.78 4.11 -29.45
C GLU A 486 -7.43 2.67 -29.86
N ARG A 487 -6.14 2.31 -29.90
CA ARG A 487 -5.70 0.94 -30.15
C ARG A 487 -6.18 -0.04 -29.08
N VAL A 488 -6.17 0.35 -27.80
CA VAL A 488 -6.71 -0.49 -26.70
C VAL A 488 -8.20 -0.74 -26.89
N VAL A 489 -8.96 0.27 -27.34
CA VAL A 489 -10.38 0.12 -27.68
C VAL A 489 -10.57 -0.89 -28.80
N ASP A 490 -9.81 -0.78 -29.89
CA ASP A 490 -9.92 -1.66 -31.05
C ASP A 490 -9.61 -3.12 -30.69
N LEU A 491 -8.50 -3.37 -29.97
CA LEU A 491 -8.13 -4.70 -29.48
C LEU A 491 -9.20 -5.28 -28.55
N SER A 492 -9.75 -4.46 -27.65
CA SER A 492 -10.79 -4.92 -26.72
C SER A 492 -12.09 -5.26 -27.45
N LYS A 493 -12.44 -4.53 -28.53
CA LYS A 493 -13.60 -4.85 -29.37
C LYS A 493 -13.40 -6.12 -30.16
N GLU A 494 -12.22 -6.30 -30.75
CA GLU A 494 -11.84 -7.53 -31.46
C GLU A 494 -12.02 -8.76 -30.56
N ALA A 495 -11.49 -8.72 -29.33
CA ALA A 495 -11.66 -9.81 -28.37
C ALA A 495 -13.13 -10.05 -27.98
N MET A 496 -13.91 -8.98 -27.79
CA MET A 496 -15.34 -9.09 -27.47
C MET A 496 -16.15 -9.71 -28.61
N ASP A 497 -15.81 -9.40 -29.87
CA ASP A 497 -16.46 -9.99 -31.04
C ASP A 497 -16.13 -11.48 -31.16
N ILE A 498 -14.88 -11.88 -30.92
CA ILE A 498 -14.48 -13.30 -30.83
C ILE A 498 -15.33 -14.02 -29.78
N ILE A 499 -15.40 -13.50 -28.55
CA ILE A 499 -16.16 -14.11 -27.45
C ILE A 499 -17.64 -14.23 -27.79
N LYS A 500 -18.23 -13.20 -28.41
CA LYS A 500 -19.64 -13.18 -28.80
C LYS A 500 -19.96 -14.26 -29.83
N ASN A 501 -19.09 -14.47 -30.81
CA ASN A 501 -19.25 -15.51 -31.82
C ASN A 501 -19.22 -16.91 -31.17
N VAL A 502 -18.27 -17.14 -30.25
CA VAL A 502 -18.14 -18.43 -29.54
C VAL A 502 -19.37 -18.75 -28.68
N LYS A 503 -19.97 -17.75 -28.03
CA LYS A 503 -21.21 -17.93 -27.26
C LYS A 503 -22.43 -18.22 -28.16
N GLY A 504 -22.42 -17.76 -29.41
CA GLY A 504 -23.49 -18.01 -30.38
C GLY A 504 -23.47 -19.41 -31.00
N GLU A 505 -22.29 -20.05 -31.08
CA GLU A 505 -22.06 -21.28 -31.86
C GLU A 505 -21.82 -22.55 -31.01
N HIS A 506 -22.34 -22.61 -29.78
CA HIS A 506 -22.30 -23.76 -28.82
C HIS A 506 -21.32 -23.69 -27.63
N GLU A 507 -20.85 -22.50 -27.21
CA GLU A 507 -19.97 -22.31 -26.02
C GLU A 507 -18.71 -23.21 -26.02
N LYS A 508 -18.24 -23.68 -27.19
CA LYS A 508 -17.02 -24.46 -27.31
C LYS A 508 -15.83 -23.54 -27.55
N ILE A 509 -14.91 -23.49 -26.59
CA ILE A 509 -13.58 -22.92 -26.80
C ILE A 509 -12.68 -24.03 -27.38
N ASP A 510 -12.05 -23.75 -28.52
CA ASP A 510 -10.96 -24.55 -29.06
C ASP A 510 -9.60 -23.86 -28.87
N GLU A 511 -8.52 -24.57 -29.19
CA GLU A 511 -7.15 -24.05 -29.08
C GLU A 511 -6.88 -22.84 -29.99
N GLU A 512 -7.58 -22.73 -31.12
CA GLU A 512 -7.41 -21.61 -32.05
C GLU A 512 -7.96 -20.31 -31.44
N ILE A 513 -9.15 -20.38 -30.82
CA ILE A 513 -9.75 -19.26 -30.09
C ILE A 513 -8.86 -18.83 -28.93
N LEU A 514 -8.36 -19.78 -28.13
CA LEU A 514 -7.46 -19.46 -27.01
C LEU A 514 -6.20 -18.74 -27.51
N THR A 515 -5.58 -19.26 -28.57
CA THR A 515 -4.38 -18.65 -29.17
C THR A 515 -4.65 -17.21 -29.63
N LYS A 516 -5.80 -16.95 -30.25
CA LYS A 516 -6.18 -15.58 -30.67
C LYS A 516 -6.39 -14.65 -29.48
N LEU A 517 -7.03 -15.12 -28.41
CA LEU A 517 -7.23 -14.32 -27.20
C LEU A 517 -5.90 -14.04 -26.50
N ASP A 518 -5.00 -15.03 -26.42
CA ASP A 518 -3.65 -14.87 -25.85
C ASP A 518 -2.80 -13.85 -26.63
N GLU A 519 -2.92 -13.84 -27.97
CA GLU A 519 -2.27 -12.82 -28.80
C GLU A 519 -2.82 -11.40 -28.52
N ILE A 520 -4.14 -11.26 -28.33
CA ILE A 520 -4.75 -9.99 -27.97
C ILE A 520 -4.33 -9.57 -26.57
N ASP A 521 -4.28 -10.50 -25.61
CA ASP A 521 -3.79 -10.24 -24.26
C ASP A 521 -2.36 -9.71 -24.28
N SER A 522 -1.47 -10.34 -25.03
CA SER A 522 -0.09 -9.88 -25.20
C SER A 522 -0.01 -8.45 -25.75
N LYS A 523 -0.78 -8.15 -26.81
CA LYS A 523 -0.85 -6.79 -27.39
C LYS A 523 -1.46 -5.77 -26.43
N LEU A 524 -2.48 -6.16 -25.66
CA LEU A 524 -3.10 -5.30 -24.66
C LEU A 524 -2.11 -4.99 -23.55
N VAL A 525 -1.43 -6.01 -23.02
CA VAL A 525 -0.38 -5.87 -22.01
C VAL A 525 0.67 -4.85 -22.45
N ASP A 526 1.12 -4.88 -23.70
CA ASP A 526 2.05 -3.87 -24.24
C ASP A 526 1.47 -2.45 -24.27
N CYS A 527 0.17 -2.31 -24.54
CA CYS A 527 -0.50 -1.00 -24.60
C CYS A 527 -0.88 -0.46 -23.21
N VAL A 528 -1.17 -1.35 -22.25
CA VAL A 528 -1.64 -1.01 -20.90
C VAL A 528 -0.55 -0.99 -19.84
N ASN A 529 0.57 -1.67 -20.06
CA ASN A 529 1.70 -1.62 -19.15
C ASN A 529 2.39 -0.26 -19.23
N ASN A 530 2.77 0.27 -18.06
CA ASN A 530 3.40 1.59 -17.95
C ASN A 530 2.61 2.68 -18.70
N ASN A 531 1.29 2.74 -18.48
CA ASN A 531 0.45 3.75 -19.12
C ASN A 531 -0.45 4.50 -18.12
N ILE A 532 -1.27 5.39 -18.66
CA ILE A 532 -2.17 6.24 -17.87
C ILE A 532 -3.38 5.50 -17.26
N LEU A 533 -3.67 4.27 -17.68
CA LEU A 533 -4.85 3.51 -17.26
C LEU A 533 -4.67 2.72 -15.97
N VAL A 534 -3.50 2.76 -15.35
CA VAL A 534 -3.15 1.97 -14.13
C VAL A 534 -4.26 2.03 -13.06
N TYR A 535 -4.79 3.22 -12.76
CA TYR A 535 -5.81 3.37 -11.71
C TYR A 535 -7.18 2.76 -12.04
N ILE A 536 -7.53 2.65 -13.33
CA ILE A 536 -8.84 2.15 -13.76
C ILE A 536 -8.80 0.68 -14.21
N VAL A 537 -7.65 0.20 -14.69
CA VAL A 537 -7.47 -1.19 -15.16
C VAL A 537 -7.15 -2.15 -14.01
N ASN A 538 -6.28 -1.76 -13.06
CA ASN A 538 -5.90 -2.65 -11.95
C ASN A 538 -7.10 -3.14 -11.11
N PRO A 539 -8.09 -2.30 -10.74
CA PRO A 539 -9.28 -2.77 -10.04
C PRO A 539 -10.10 -3.78 -10.85
N ILE A 540 -10.10 -3.64 -12.18
CA ILE A 540 -10.82 -4.55 -13.08
C ILE A 540 -10.13 -5.91 -13.07
N ILE A 541 -8.81 -5.94 -13.26
CA ILE A 541 -8.01 -7.17 -13.21
C ILE A 541 -8.23 -7.88 -11.86
N PHE A 542 -8.12 -7.14 -10.75
CA PHE A 542 -8.37 -7.69 -9.42
C PHE A 542 -9.78 -8.29 -9.32
N ARG A 543 -10.82 -7.53 -9.67
CA ARG A 543 -12.22 -7.97 -9.55
C ARG A 543 -12.50 -9.19 -10.42
N VAL A 544 -11.97 -9.22 -11.64
CA VAL A 544 -12.13 -10.36 -12.56
C VAL A 544 -11.46 -11.60 -11.98
N ASN A 545 -10.22 -11.49 -11.48
CA ASN A 545 -9.54 -12.61 -10.85
C ASN A 545 -10.24 -13.08 -9.58
N TYR A 546 -10.85 -12.16 -8.82
CA TYR A 546 -11.62 -12.49 -7.62
C TYR A 546 -12.92 -13.24 -7.94
N LEU A 547 -13.66 -12.83 -8.98
CA LEU A 547 -14.98 -13.39 -9.32
C LEU A 547 -14.92 -14.70 -10.12
N TYR A 548 -13.89 -14.90 -10.94
CA TYR A 548 -13.80 -16.04 -11.87
C TYR A 548 -12.70 -17.02 -11.48
N GLN A 549 -12.80 -17.55 -10.26
CA GLN A 549 -11.86 -18.53 -9.71
C GLN A 549 -12.06 -19.91 -10.30
N GLU A 550 -10.97 -20.68 -10.42
CA GLU A 550 -11.02 -22.06 -10.92
C GLU A 550 -11.73 -22.98 -9.92
N GLY A 551 -12.60 -23.86 -10.43
CA GLY A 551 -13.29 -24.86 -9.61
C GLY A 551 -12.38 -26.06 -9.34
N LYS A 552 -12.50 -26.68 -8.14
CA LYS A 552 -11.67 -27.85 -7.76
C LYS A 552 -11.84 -29.08 -8.67
N ASN A 553 -12.96 -29.20 -9.40
CA ASN A 553 -13.27 -30.32 -10.31
C ASN A 553 -14.17 -29.83 -11.46
N GLU A 554 -13.78 -28.74 -12.12
CA GLU A 554 -14.58 -28.21 -13.22
C GLU A 554 -14.63 -29.18 -14.42
N SER A 555 -15.84 -29.43 -14.91
CA SER A 555 -16.04 -30.09 -16.21
C SER A 555 -15.47 -29.21 -17.33
N ARG A 556 -15.23 -29.81 -18.51
CA ARG A 556 -14.77 -29.05 -19.68
C ARG A 556 -15.72 -27.90 -20.06
N GLU A 557 -17.03 -28.11 -19.89
CA GLU A 557 -18.05 -27.09 -20.15
C GLU A 557 -17.98 -25.96 -19.11
N GLU A 558 -17.84 -26.28 -17.82
CA GLU A 558 -17.68 -25.28 -16.76
C GLU A 558 -16.38 -24.47 -16.91
N PHE A 559 -15.27 -25.13 -17.26
CA PHE A 559 -14.02 -24.49 -17.61
C PHE A 559 -14.21 -23.49 -18.75
N ALA A 560 -14.76 -23.95 -19.89
CA ALA A 560 -14.95 -23.11 -21.05
C ALA A 560 -15.85 -21.90 -20.71
N LYS A 561 -16.97 -22.13 -20.03
CA LYS A 561 -17.89 -21.07 -19.60
C LYS A 561 -17.22 -20.06 -18.66
N ARG A 562 -16.41 -20.53 -17.71
CA ARG A 562 -15.66 -19.67 -16.80
C ARG A 562 -14.66 -18.82 -17.55
N ILE A 563 -13.86 -19.39 -18.45
CA ILE A 563 -12.88 -18.66 -19.25
C ILE A 563 -13.58 -17.61 -20.12
N LEU A 564 -14.64 -17.97 -20.85
CA LEU A 564 -15.40 -17.01 -21.66
C LEU A 564 -15.94 -15.85 -20.83
N ASN A 565 -16.55 -16.13 -19.67
CA ASN A 565 -17.09 -15.09 -18.81
C ASN A 565 -16.00 -14.24 -18.16
N LYS A 566 -14.85 -14.83 -17.81
CA LYS A 566 -13.68 -14.14 -17.27
C LYS A 566 -13.13 -13.16 -18.31
N SER A 567 -12.89 -13.64 -19.53
CA SER A 567 -12.38 -12.86 -20.65
C SER A 567 -13.37 -11.75 -21.03
N GLU A 568 -14.67 -12.05 -21.09
CA GLU A 568 -15.71 -11.03 -21.36
C GLU A 568 -15.70 -9.93 -20.29
N ALA A 569 -15.63 -10.31 -19.02
CA ALA A 569 -15.59 -9.35 -17.92
C ALA A 569 -14.32 -8.49 -17.94
N LEU A 570 -13.18 -9.07 -18.35
CA LEU A 570 -11.91 -8.38 -18.50
C LEU A 570 -11.95 -7.37 -19.65
N TYR A 571 -12.19 -7.84 -20.89
CA TYR A 571 -12.16 -6.99 -22.07
C TYR A 571 -13.26 -5.94 -22.06
N SER A 572 -14.49 -6.29 -21.64
CA SER A 572 -15.56 -5.30 -21.51
C SER A 572 -15.26 -4.25 -20.44
N GLY A 573 -14.57 -4.65 -19.37
CA GLY A 573 -14.08 -3.74 -18.34
C GLY A 573 -13.05 -2.77 -18.90
N ILE A 574 -11.99 -3.28 -19.51
CA ILE A 574 -10.91 -2.49 -20.13
C ILE A 574 -11.48 -1.56 -21.20
N LEU A 575 -12.37 -2.04 -22.06
CA LEU A 575 -13.03 -1.25 -23.10
C LEU A 575 -13.78 -0.05 -22.48
N LYS A 576 -14.69 -0.30 -21.53
CA LYS A 576 -15.46 0.76 -20.87
C LYS A 576 -14.57 1.77 -20.15
N ALA A 577 -13.52 1.28 -19.48
CA ALA A 577 -12.55 2.12 -18.79
C ALA A 577 -11.78 3.03 -19.77
N THR A 578 -11.33 2.46 -20.88
CA THR A 578 -10.58 3.16 -21.92
C THR A 578 -11.45 4.18 -22.65
N GLU A 579 -12.68 3.82 -23.04
CA GLU A 579 -13.65 4.75 -23.64
C GLU A 579 -14.00 5.91 -22.71
N SER A 580 -14.18 5.63 -21.40
CA SER A 580 -14.40 6.67 -20.40
C SER A 580 -13.19 7.62 -20.30
N THR A 581 -11.98 7.06 -20.36
CA THR A 581 -10.72 7.82 -20.31
C THR A 581 -10.55 8.68 -21.57
N LEU A 582 -10.84 8.13 -22.75
CA LEU A 582 -10.84 8.87 -24.02
C LEU A 582 -11.80 10.07 -24.00
N LYS A 583 -13.02 9.90 -23.47
CA LYS A 583 -13.98 11.01 -23.31
C LYS A 583 -13.43 12.13 -22.43
N ILE A 584 -12.66 11.79 -21.39
CA ILE A 584 -12.00 12.80 -20.54
C ILE A 584 -10.85 13.46 -21.32
N PHE A 585 -10.02 12.68 -22.01
CA PHE A 585 -8.96 13.18 -22.89
C PHE A 585 -9.47 14.21 -23.90
N GLU A 586 -10.60 13.94 -24.55
CA GLU A 586 -11.19 14.86 -25.51
C GLU A 586 -11.62 16.18 -24.87
N LYS A 587 -12.19 16.14 -23.66
CA LYS A 587 -12.51 17.36 -22.90
C LYS A 587 -11.24 18.11 -22.51
N VAL A 588 -10.22 17.39 -22.03
CA VAL A 588 -8.93 17.95 -21.62
C VAL A 588 -8.20 18.58 -22.80
N LEU A 589 -8.20 17.97 -23.98
CA LEU A 589 -7.53 18.51 -25.17
C LEU A 589 -8.29 19.68 -25.80
N THR A 590 -9.62 19.69 -25.73
CA THR A 590 -10.46 20.74 -26.37
C THR A 590 -10.82 21.91 -25.47
N ARG A 591 -10.75 21.77 -24.14
CA ARG A 591 -11.15 22.80 -23.16
C ARG A 591 -10.13 22.93 -22.03
N ASN A 592 -10.21 24.02 -21.27
CA ASN A 592 -9.55 24.11 -19.96
C ASN A 592 -10.41 23.31 -18.95
N CYS A 593 -10.06 22.03 -18.76
CA CYS A 593 -10.69 21.13 -17.79
C CYS A 593 -10.56 21.63 -16.36
#